data_AF-A0AAN7PSE4-F1
#
_entry.id   AF-A0AAN7PSE4-F1
#
_cell.length_a   1.000
_cell.length_b   1.000
_cell.length_c   1.000
_cell.angle_alpha   90.00
_cell.angle_beta   90.00
_cell.angle_gamma   90.00
#
_symmetry.space_group_name_H-M   'P 1'
#
loop_
_entity.id
_entity.type
_entity.pdbx_description
1 polymer ?
#
loop_
_entity_poly.entity_id
_entity_poly.type
_entity_poly.pdbx_seq_one_letter_code
_entity_poly.pdbx_strand_id
1 'polypeptide(L)'
;MDVATYSGWRDLVNDTSSMSVHGIFFDETPSEYTPASAEYLQKINKAVKTAPGIAAEKFVIHNPGTITDPRLQDDSTDLTVVFENSYDQYKKQESVLSSLPEDRSRYAYLIHSISTISGRNLKRFVQSISKHAEALFLTSLQEDYYEAFGSQWKEVVQAVDDLNGS
;
A
#
# COMPACT_ATOMS: atom_id res chain seq x y z
N MET A 1 0.70 -2.79 -22.52
CA MET A 1 0.44 -2.24 -21.17
C MET A 1 0.76 -3.33 -20.19
N ASP A 2 1.46 -2.99 -19.11
CA ASP A 2 2.16 -3.96 -18.25
C ASP A 2 1.23 -4.94 -17.53
N VAL A 3 -0.01 -4.54 -17.25
CA VAL A 3 -1.07 -5.44 -16.74
C VAL A 3 -1.25 -6.69 -17.62
N ALA A 4 -1.17 -6.54 -18.94
CA ALA A 4 -1.29 -7.67 -19.87
C ALA A 4 -0.07 -8.61 -19.76
N THR A 5 1.12 -8.07 -19.50
CA THR A 5 2.34 -8.86 -19.28
C THR A 5 2.18 -9.73 -18.05
N TYR A 6 1.80 -9.14 -16.90
CA TYR A 6 1.60 -9.90 -15.66
C TYR A 6 0.44 -10.88 -15.77
N SER A 7 -0.65 -10.50 -16.45
CA SER A 7 -1.75 -11.43 -16.74
C SER A 7 -1.32 -12.61 -17.61
N GLY A 8 -0.29 -12.46 -18.45
CA GLY A 8 0.22 -13.53 -19.30
C GLY A 8 1.19 -14.49 -18.60
N TRP A 9 1.69 -14.16 -17.41
CA TRP A 9 2.69 -14.99 -16.70
C TRP A 9 2.19 -16.40 -16.42
N ARG A 10 0.90 -16.54 -16.13
CA ARG A 10 0.26 -17.84 -15.92
C ARG A 10 0.42 -18.78 -17.13
N ASP A 11 0.45 -18.23 -18.33
CA ASP A 11 0.53 -19.00 -19.59
C ASP A 11 1.98 -19.38 -19.94
N LEU A 12 2.98 -18.82 -19.24
CA LEU A 12 4.40 -19.07 -19.47
C LEU A 12 4.93 -20.32 -18.74
N VAL A 13 4.15 -20.88 -17.82
CA VAL A 13 4.55 -22.03 -16.99
C VAL A 13 3.55 -23.18 -17.12
N ASN A 14 4.07 -24.41 -17.27
CA ASN A 14 3.24 -25.62 -17.30
C ASN A 14 2.53 -25.87 -15.95
N ASP A 15 3.08 -25.34 -14.85
CA ASP A 15 2.41 -25.27 -13.55
C ASP A 15 1.86 -23.85 -13.34
N THR A 16 0.65 -23.64 -13.82
CA THR A 16 -0.09 -22.36 -13.76
C THR A 16 -0.30 -21.82 -12.35
N SER A 17 -0.02 -22.60 -11.29
CA SER A 17 -0.10 -22.16 -9.90
C SER A 17 1.18 -21.50 -9.38
N SER A 18 2.31 -21.67 -10.08
CA SER A 18 3.63 -21.25 -9.60
C SER A 18 4.02 -19.81 -9.97
N MET A 19 3.40 -19.23 -11.01
CA MET A 19 3.79 -17.91 -11.52
C MET A 19 2.57 -17.09 -11.96
N SER A 20 1.93 -16.44 -10.99
CA SER A 20 0.85 -15.47 -11.21
C SER A 20 0.86 -14.40 -10.11
N VAL A 21 0.20 -13.27 -10.37
CA VAL A 21 -0.04 -12.22 -9.37
C VAL A 21 -1.53 -12.15 -9.06
N HIS A 22 -1.89 -11.81 -7.82
CA HIS A 22 -3.28 -11.62 -7.36
C HIS A 22 -3.78 -10.20 -7.57
N GLY A 23 -2.92 -9.30 -8.03
CA GLY A 23 -3.25 -7.89 -8.16
C GLY A 23 -2.12 -7.10 -8.82
N ILE A 24 -2.35 -5.80 -8.95
CA ILE A 24 -1.38 -4.84 -9.50
C ILE A 24 -1.24 -3.67 -8.53
N PHE A 25 0.01 -3.33 -8.25
CA PHE A 25 0.41 -2.11 -7.58
C PHE A 25 0.78 -1.08 -8.65
N PHE A 26 0.00 -0.01 -8.74
CA PHE A 26 0.28 1.12 -9.62
C PHE A 26 1.04 2.18 -8.85
N ASP A 27 2.29 2.40 -9.22
CA ASP A 27 3.14 3.43 -8.63
C ASP A 27 2.89 4.81 -9.28
N GLU A 28 3.24 5.87 -8.55
CA GLU A 28 3.10 7.28 -8.96
C GLU A 28 1.71 7.65 -9.51
N THR A 29 0.65 7.09 -8.94
CA THR A 29 -0.72 7.41 -9.36
C THR A 29 -1.08 8.88 -9.06
N PRO A 30 -1.89 9.55 -9.89
CA PRO A 30 -2.31 10.92 -9.62
C PRO A 30 -3.01 11.08 -8.27
N SER A 31 -2.66 12.12 -7.52
CA SER A 31 -3.34 12.51 -6.28
C SER A 31 -4.33 13.67 -6.46
N GLU A 32 -4.14 14.50 -7.50
CA GLU A 32 -5.00 15.65 -7.78
C GLU A 32 -6.06 15.34 -8.83
N TYR A 33 -7.29 15.81 -8.58
CA TYR A 33 -8.38 15.61 -9.52
C TYR A 33 -8.21 16.46 -10.78
N THR A 34 -8.13 15.76 -11.91
CA THR A 34 -8.52 16.28 -13.22
C THR A 34 -9.44 15.25 -13.88
N PRO A 35 -10.31 15.64 -14.84
CA PRO A 35 -11.10 14.68 -15.59
C PRO A 35 -10.25 13.57 -16.23
N ALA A 36 -9.05 13.92 -16.71
CA ALA A 36 -8.12 12.96 -17.30
C ALA A 36 -7.51 12.00 -16.26
N SER A 37 -7.17 12.49 -15.05
CA SER A 37 -6.67 11.65 -13.96
C SER A 37 -7.73 10.62 -13.55
N ALA A 38 -8.98 11.06 -13.38
CA ALA A 38 -10.08 10.18 -13.00
C ALA A 38 -10.35 9.11 -14.08
N GLU A 39 -10.41 9.51 -15.35
CA GLU A 39 -10.58 8.58 -16.48
C GLU A 39 -9.42 7.58 -16.57
N TYR A 40 -8.18 8.05 -16.35
CA TYR A 40 -7.00 7.20 -16.34
C TYR A 40 -7.06 6.12 -15.25
N LEU A 41 -7.35 6.52 -14.00
CA LEU A 41 -7.47 5.59 -12.87
C LEU A 41 -8.57 4.54 -13.09
N GLN A 42 -9.74 4.96 -13.59
CA GLN A 42 -10.81 4.03 -13.95
C GLN A 42 -10.39 3.02 -15.02
N LYS A 43 -9.64 3.49 -16.04
CA LYS A 43 -9.17 2.64 -17.13
C LYS A 43 -8.18 1.59 -16.66
N ILE A 44 -7.21 1.96 -15.81
CA ILE A 44 -6.22 1.00 -15.30
C ILE A 44 -6.86 0.00 -14.34
N ASN A 45 -7.79 0.44 -13.48
CA ASN A 45 -8.52 -0.47 -12.59
C ASN A 45 -9.32 -1.50 -13.39
N LYS A 46 -10.08 -1.03 -14.40
CA LYS A 46 -10.84 -1.91 -15.29
C LYS A 46 -9.93 -2.90 -16.00
N ALA A 47 -8.74 -2.50 -16.44
CA ALA A 47 -7.79 -3.40 -17.07
C ALA A 47 -7.40 -4.57 -16.13
N VAL A 48 -7.16 -4.29 -14.84
CA VAL A 48 -6.87 -5.32 -13.83
C VAL A 48 -8.09 -6.19 -13.55
N LYS A 49 -9.24 -5.58 -13.23
CA LYS A 49 -10.47 -6.31 -12.86
C LYS A 49 -10.99 -7.21 -13.99
N THR A 50 -10.71 -6.88 -15.24
CA THR A 50 -11.09 -7.68 -16.41
C THR A 50 -10.01 -8.64 -16.91
N ALA A 51 -8.77 -8.54 -16.41
CA ALA A 51 -7.68 -9.43 -16.83
C ALA A 51 -7.94 -10.88 -16.40
N PRO A 52 -7.87 -11.87 -17.31
CA PRO A 52 -8.20 -13.26 -17.00
C PRO A 52 -7.08 -13.99 -16.25
N GLY A 53 -5.83 -13.58 -16.42
CA GLY A 53 -4.67 -14.24 -15.83
C GLY A 53 -4.11 -13.55 -14.58
N ILE A 54 -4.70 -12.43 -14.16
CA ILE A 54 -4.57 -11.97 -12.77
C ILE A 54 -5.45 -12.89 -11.93
N ALA A 55 -4.84 -13.54 -10.93
CA ALA A 55 -5.47 -14.56 -10.11
C ALA A 55 -6.58 -13.96 -9.22
N ALA A 56 -7.14 -14.78 -8.30
CA ALA A 56 -8.29 -14.39 -7.49
C ALA A 56 -8.10 -13.01 -6.81
N GLU A 57 -9.23 -12.33 -6.54
CA GLU A 57 -9.35 -10.97 -5.98
C GLU A 57 -9.03 -9.81 -6.93
N LYS A 58 -8.05 -9.97 -7.84
CA LYS A 58 -7.64 -8.94 -8.81
C LYS A 58 -7.44 -7.59 -8.11
N PHE A 59 -6.65 -7.63 -7.04
CA PHE A 59 -6.45 -6.52 -6.11
C PHE A 59 -5.76 -5.35 -6.83
N VAL A 60 -6.21 -4.13 -6.55
CA VAL A 60 -5.72 -2.90 -7.16
C VAL A 60 -5.23 -1.99 -6.06
N ILE A 61 -3.92 -1.71 -6.08
CA ILE A 61 -3.28 -0.78 -5.17
C ILE A 61 -2.88 0.46 -5.96
N HIS A 62 -3.28 1.64 -5.49
CA HIS A 62 -2.77 2.92 -5.98
C HIS A 62 -1.74 3.46 -5.02
N ASN A 63 -0.56 3.83 -5.52
CA ASN A 63 0.45 4.54 -4.77
C ASN A 63 0.65 5.96 -5.29
N PRO A 64 -0.09 6.94 -4.77
CA PRO A 64 0.20 8.35 -4.93
C PRO A 64 1.25 8.86 -3.92
N GLY A 65 1.59 8.08 -2.89
CA GLY A 65 2.46 8.46 -1.77
C GLY A 65 1.87 9.52 -0.83
N THR A 66 0.65 10.00 -1.08
CA THR A 66 0.00 11.11 -0.38
C THR A 66 -1.52 11.00 -0.43
N ILE A 67 -2.20 11.77 0.40
CA ILE A 67 -3.67 11.84 0.42
C ILE A 67 -4.18 12.33 -0.94
N THR A 68 -5.16 11.62 -1.50
CA THR A 68 -5.76 11.93 -2.79
C THR A 68 -6.98 12.84 -2.67
N ASP A 69 -7.31 13.56 -3.74
CA ASP A 69 -8.60 14.21 -3.88
C ASP A 69 -9.72 13.16 -3.81
N PRO A 70 -10.75 13.34 -2.96
CA PRO A 70 -11.83 12.37 -2.82
C PRO A 70 -12.55 12.04 -4.13
N ARG A 71 -12.53 12.94 -5.12
CA ARG A 71 -13.13 12.70 -6.44
C ARG A 71 -12.38 11.68 -7.30
N LEU A 72 -11.18 11.27 -6.89
CA LEU A 72 -10.43 10.17 -7.51
C LEU A 72 -10.73 8.81 -6.87
N GLN A 73 -11.51 8.77 -5.79
CA GLN A 73 -11.93 7.52 -5.19
C GLN A 73 -12.81 6.73 -6.15
N ASP A 74 -12.54 5.43 -6.24
CA ASP A 74 -13.27 4.49 -7.08
C ASP A 74 -13.42 3.16 -6.32
N ASP A 75 -14.59 2.53 -6.44
CA ASP A 75 -14.91 1.26 -5.78
C ASP A 75 -14.03 0.10 -6.28
N SER A 76 -13.41 0.25 -7.46
CA SER A 76 -12.51 -0.75 -8.03
C SER A 76 -11.05 -0.59 -7.64
N THR A 77 -10.69 0.47 -6.89
CA THR A 77 -9.42 0.56 -6.17
C THR A 77 -9.60 -0.14 -4.83
N ASP A 78 -8.77 -1.11 -4.46
CA ASP A 78 -8.94 -1.83 -3.19
C ASP A 78 -8.16 -1.18 -2.04
N LEU A 79 -6.97 -0.64 -2.34
CA LEU A 79 -6.08 -0.03 -1.35
C LEU A 79 -5.37 1.21 -1.94
N THR A 80 -5.18 2.24 -1.13
CA THR A 80 -4.42 3.44 -1.52
C THR A 80 -3.32 3.73 -0.50
N VAL A 81 -2.08 3.91 -0.98
CA VAL A 81 -0.97 4.39 -0.17
C VAL A 81 -1.13 5.90 0.02
N VAL A 82 -1.78 6.28 1.11
CA VAL A 82 -2.09 7.68 1.43
C VAL A 82 -0.96 8.38 2.19
N PHE A 83 0.08 7.63 2.57
CA PHE A 83 1.30 8.19 3.16
C PHE A 83 2.51 7.34 2.78
N GLU A 84 3.47 7.96 2.12
CA GLU A 84 4.80 7.42 1.85
C GLU A 84 5.87 8.45 2.20
N ASN A 85 6.44 8.36 3.40
CA ASN A 85 7.51 9.26 3.81
C ASN A 85 8.22 8.82 5.10
N SER A 86 9.16 9.63 5.56
CA SER A 86 9.85 9.45 6.83
C SER A 86 8.92 9.56 8.04
N TYR A 87 9.30 8.89 9.13
CA TYR A 87 8.64 8.99 10.43
C TYR A 87 8.46 10.43 10.93
N ASP A 88 9.42 11.31 10.66
CA ASP A 88 9.32 12.72 11.04
C ASP A 88 8.24 13.49 10.26
N GLN A 89 8.01 13.13 8.99
CA GLN A 89 6.91 13.70 8.22
C GLN A 89 5.56 13.09 8.64
N TYR A 90 5.53 11.81 9.03
CA TYR A 90 4.31 11.19 9.56
C TYR A 90 3.79 11.98 10.77
N LYS A 91 4.67 12.27 11.73
CA LYS A 91 4.30 13.04 12.94
C LYS A 91 3.69 14.41 12.63
N LYS A 92 4.06 15.03 11.51
CA LYS A 92 3.49 16.34 11.09
C LYS A 92 2.10 16.19 10.46
N GLN A 93 1.79 15.02 9.90
CA GLN A 93 0.55 14.74 9.18
C GLN A 93 -0.42 13.81 9.95
N GLU A 94 -0.02 13.29 11.11
CA GLU A 94 -0.76 12.32 11.89
C GLU A 94 -2.23 12.73 12.15
N SER A 95 -2.50 14.00 12.45
CA SER A 95 -3.86 14.49 12.68
C SER A 95 -4.75 14.43 11.44
N VAL A 96 -4.17 14.69 10.26
CA VAL A 96 -4.91 14.61 8.99
C VAL A 96 -5.11 13.15 8.60
N LEU A 97 -4.06 12.33 8.70
CA LEU A 97 -4.10 10.90 8.39
C LEU A 97 -5.10 10.13 9.27
N SER A 98 -5.15 10.44 10.57
CA SER A 98 -6.08 9.82 11.52
C SER A 98 -7.54 10.28 11.36
N SER A 99 -7.80 11.33 10.57
CA SER A 99 -9.14 11.87 10.29
C SER A 99 -9.65 11.59 8.88
N LEU A 100 -8.93 10.75 8.12
CA LEU A 100 -9.39 10.33 6.80
C LEU A 100 -10.75 9.61 6.87
N PRO A 101 -11.63 9.84 5.88
CA PRO A 101 -13.04 9.47 5.99
C PRO A 101 -13.36 8.01 5.65
N GLU A 102 -12.51 7.32 4.88
CA GLU A 102 -12.77 5.93 4.50
C GLU A 102 -12.41 4.95 5.62
N ASP A 103 -12.89 3.72 5.47
CA ASP A 103 -12.46 2.61 6.31
C ASP A 103 -10.95 2.39 6.19
N ARG A 104 -10.29 2.08 7.32
CA ARG A 104 -8.84 1.83 7.38
C ARG A 104 -8.37 0.74 6.41
N SER A 105 -9.22 -0.22 6.04
CA SER A 105 -8.93 -1.27 5.04
C SER A 105 -8.61 -0.71 3.65
N ARG A 106 -9.00 0.54 3.37
CA ARG A 106 -8.72 1.26 2.13
C ARG A 106 -7.36 1.94 2.12
N TYR A 107 -6.65 1.96 3.25
CA TYR A 107 -5.45 2.77 3.43
C TYR A 107 -4.21 1.95 3.74
N ALA A 108 -3.10 2.40 3.16
CA ALA A 108 -1.76 1.92 3.44
C ALA A 108 -0.83 3.06 3.86
N TYR A 109 0.05 2.77 4.82
CA TYR A 109 1.16 3.65 5.20
C TYR A 109 2.51 2.96 4.94
N LEU A 110 3.38 3.64 4.20
CA LEU A 110 4.79 3.28 4.01
C LEU A 110 5.65 4.28 4.79
N ILE A 111 6.18 3.88 5.94
CA ILE A 111 6.93 4.78 6.84
C ILE A 111 8.38 4.32 6.96
N HIS A 112 9.31 5.11 6.44
CA HIS A 112 10.74 4.87 6.58
C HIS A 112 11.37 5.71 7.70
N SER A 113 12.67 5.51 7.96
CA SER A 113 13.43 6.25 8.98
C SER A 113 12.86 6.14 10.41
N ILE A 114 12.32 4.98 10.82
CA ILE A 114 11.76 4.79 12.17
C ILE A 114 12.81 4.52 13.26
N SER A 115 14.12 4.67 12.96
CA SER A 115 15.25 4.26 13.82
C SER A 115 15.27 4.90 15.21
N THR A 116 14.46 5.94 15.44
CA THR A 116 14.32 6.64 16.72
C THR A 116 13.30 6.00 17.68
N ILE A 117 12.52 5.01 17.24
CA ILE A 117 11.53 4.30 18.06
C ILE A 117 11.80 2.80 18.09
N SER A 118 11.70 2.18 19.26
CA SER A 118 11.93 0.74 19.45
C SER A 118 11.16 0.18 20.64
N GLY A 119 11.21 -1.12 20.82
CA GLY A 119 10.61 -1.89 21.91
C GLY A 119 9.12 -1.61 22.06
N ARG A 120 8.73 -1.28 23.29
CA ARG A 120 7.34 -0.96 23.62
C ARG A 120 6.82 0.27 22.88
N ASN A 121 7.67 1.23 22.54
CA ASN A 121 7.25 2.43 21.81
C ASN A 121 6.93 2.10 20.36
N LEU A 122 7.74 1.25 19.70
CA LEU A 122 7.43 0.75 18.36
C LEU A 122 6.12 -0.04 18.36
N LYS A 123 5.92 -0.95 19.32
CA LYS A 123 4.66 -1.71 19.43
C LYS A 123 3.44 -0.80 19.59
N ARG A 124 3.51 0.21 20.47
CA ARG A 124 2.41 1.19 20.63
C ARG A 124 2.20 2.02 19.37
N PHE A 125 3.27 2.38 18.67
CA PHE A 125 3.18 3.13 17.43
C PHE A 125 2.45 2.31 16.36
N VAL A 126 2.87 1.07 16.11
CA VAL A 126 2.20 0.14 15.19
C VAL A 126 0.73 -0.07 15.56
N GLN A 127 0.42 -0.28 16.83
CA GLN A 127 -0.95 -0.36 17.35
C GLN A 127 -1.79 0.90 17.16
N SER A 128 -1.15 2.07 17.14
CA SER A 128 -1.85 3.34 16.94
C SER A 128 -2.20 3.54 15.48
N ILE A 129 -1.21 3.38 14.58
CA ILE A 129 -1.39 3.62 13.15
C ILE A 129 -2.27 2.54 12.49
N SER A 130 -2.28 1.31 13.02
CA SER A 130 -3.11 0.21 12.49
C SER A 130 -4.61 0.44 12.61
N LYS A 131 -5.03 1.39 13.47
CA LYS A 131 -6.42 1.83 13.59
C LYS A 131 -6.87 2.69 12.41
N HIS A 132 -5.93 3.25 11.67
CA HIS A 132 -6.18 4.21 10.60
C HIS A 132 -5.75 3.71 9.21
N ALA A 133 -4.83 2.74 9.15
CA ALA A 133 -4.48 2.04 7.92
C ALA A 133 -4.29 0.55 8.21
N GLU A 134 -4.84 -0.31 7.35
CA GLU A 134 -4.72 -1.77 7.50
C GLU A 134 -3.39 -2.30 6.99
N ALA A 135 -2.90 -1.78 5.87
CA ALA A 135 -1.63 -2.19 5.30
C ALA A 135 -0.50 -1.28 5.79
N LEU A 136 0.50 -1.88 6.44
CA LEU A 136 1.61 -1.14 7.06
C LEU A 136 2.95 -1.67 6.57
N PHE A 137 3.80 -0.77 6.10
CA PHE A 137 5.23 -1.03 5.92
C PHE A 137 6.02 -0.04 6.76
N LEU A 138 6.90 -0.56 7.61
CA LEU A 138 7.75 0.26 8.46
C LEU A 138 9.19 -0.24 8.37
N THR A 139 10.14 0.70 8.23
CA THR A 139 11.56 0.35 8.16
C THR A 139 12.44 1.39 8.83
N SER A 140 13.51 0.92 9.46
CA SER A 140 14.52 1.76 10.11
C SER A 140 15.53 2.34 9.13
N LEU A 141 15.53 1.87 7.88
CA LEU A 141 16.37 2.40 6.81
C LEU A 141 15.96 3.82 6.45
N GLN A 142 16.95 4.65 6.10
CA GLN A 142 16.75 6.05 5.70
C GLN A 142 16.95 6.25 4.19
N GLU A 143 17.66 5.32 3.55
CA GLU A 143 17.99 5.25 2.13
C GLU A 143 17.82 3.79 1.70
N ASP A 144 17.62 3.56 0.39
CA ASP A 144 17.44 2.23 -0.22
C ASP A 144 16.43 1.35 0.53
N TYR A 145 15.39 1.98 1.09
CA TYR A 145 14.51 1.38 2.09
C TYR A 145 13.54 0.32 1.55
N TYR A 146 13.50 0.14 0.22
CA TYR A 146 12.79 -0.93 -0.46
C TYR A 146 13.72 -2.06 -0.95
N GLU A 147 15.04 -1.90 -0.84
CA GLU A 147 16.02 -2.84 -1.38
C GLU A 147 16.63 -3.76 -0.31
N ALA A 148 16.37 -3.48 0.97
CA ALA A 148 16.90 -4.25 2.09
C ALA A 148 15.96 -4.24 3.31
N PHE A 149 16.21 -5.18 4.23
CA PHE A 149 15.55 -5.20 5.53
C PHE A 149 16.32 -4.33 6.52
N GLY A 150 15.63 -3.37 7.14
CA GLY A 150 16.19 -2.57 8.24
C GLY A 150 16.54 -3.42 9.47
N SER A 151 17.43 -2.91 10.31
CA SER A 151 17.86 -3.58 11.55
C SER A 151 16.70 -3.92 12.49
N GLN A 152 15.60 -3.17 12.42
CA GLN A 152 14.40 -3.38 13.23
C GLN A 152 13.32 -4.24 12.54
N TRP A 153 13.57 -4.82 11.37
CA TRP A 153 12.55 -5.54 10.59
C TRP A 153 11.81 -6.62 11.39
N LYS A 154 12.54 -7.46 12.12
CA LYS A 154 11.93 -8.51 12.97
C LYS A 154 11.03 -7.95 14.05
N GLU A 155 11.39 -6.79 14.60
CA GLU A 155 10.62 -6.13 15.66
C GLU A 155 9.32 -5.52 15.09
N VAL A 156 9.39 -4.93 13.90
CA VAL A 156 8.22 -4.44 13.16
C VAL A 156 7.26 -5.59 12.85
N VAL A 157 7.76 -6.69 12.29
CA VAL A 157 6.93 -7.87 11.97
C VAL A 157 6.26 -8.41 13.24
N GLN A 158 7.01 -8.57 14.33
CA GLN A 158 6.42 -9.02 15.61
C GLN A 158 5.34 -8.05 16.11
N ALA A 159 5.57 -6.74 16.00
CA ALA A 159 4.58 -5.76 16.43
C ALA A 159 3.29 -5.80 15.60
N VAL A 160 3.37 -6.14 14.31
CA VAL A 160 2.21 -6.35 13.42
C VAL A 160 1.52 -7.69 13.74
N ASP A 161 2.27 -8.78 13.92
CA ASP A 161 1.72 -10.09 14.29
C ASP A 161 0.95 -10.03 15.62
N ASP A 162 1.46 -9.25 16.58
CA ASP A 162 0.81 -9.01 17.88
C ASP A 162 -0.54 -8.28 17.77
N LEU A 163 -0.85 -7.64 16.63
CA LEU A 163 -2.19 -7.06 16.36
C LEU A 163 -3.23 -8.13 16.04
N ASN A 164 -2.79 -9.21 15.38
CA ASN A 164 -3.67 -10.28 14.88
C ASN A 164 -3.89 -11.38 15.93
N GLY A 165 -3.05 -11.44 16.96
CA GLY A 165 -3.14 -12.40 18.07
C GLY A 165 -3.88 -11.88 19.31
N SER A 166 -4.47 -10.68 19.27
CA SER A 166 -5.15 -10.03 20.41
C SER A 166 -6.67 -9.99 20.26
#